data_AF-C4KA92-F1
#
_entry.id   AF-C4KA92-F1
#
_cell.length_a   1.000
_cell.length_b   1.000
_cell.length_c   1.000
_cell.angle_alpha   90.00
_cell.angle_beta   90.00
_cell.angle_gamma   90.00
#
_symmetry.space_group_name_H-M   'P 1'
#
loop_
_entity.id
_entity.type
_entity.pdbx_description
1 polymer ?
#
loop_
_entity_poly.entity_id
_entity_poly.type
_entity_poly.pdbx_seq_one_letter_code
_entity_poly.pdbx_strand_id
1 'polypeptide(L)' 'MRTKAYPLLAVLGCLLLASCGGDTYVKVQGTTTISKGQELADLQRALDEGAIDRGDYDLLRKRILDRPN' A
#
# COMPACT_ATOMS: atom_id res chain seq x y z
N MET A 1 40.70 42.04 21.73
CA MET A 1 39.42 41.29 21.69
C MET A 1 38.97 41.23 20.24
N ARG A 2 38.83 40.01 19.70
CA ARG A 2 38.78 39.69 18.27
C ARG A 2 37.37 39.83 17.70
N THR A 3 37.28 40.37 16.49
CA THR A 3 36.06 40.58 15.71
C THR A 3 35.38 39.24 15.37
N LYS A 4 34.07 39.17 15.62
CA LYS A 4 33.22 37.97 15.47
C LYS A 4 32.89 37.72 14.00
N ALA A 5 33.61 36.81 13.36
CA ALA A 5 33.28 36.27 12.04
C ALA A 5 32.29 35.09 12.19
N TYR A 6 30.99 35.40 12.29
CA TYR A 6 29.93 34.38 12.38
C TYR A 6 28.83 34.42 11.29
N PRO A 7 28.85 35.24 10.21
CA PRO A 7 27.81 35.10 9.18
C PRO A 7 28.12 34.02 8.14
N LEU A 8 29.38 33.57 8.02
CA LEU A 8 29.81 32.64 6.96
C LEU A 8 29.33 31.19 7.21
N LEU A 9 29.18 30.79 8.47
CA LEU A 9 28.84 29.42 8.83
C LEU A 9 27.35 29.09 8.66
N ALA A 10 26.48 30.12 8.66
CA ALA A 10 25.03 29.93 8.57
C ALA A 10 24.53 29.67 7.14
N VAL A 11 25.22 30.20 6.12
CA VAL A 11 24.77 30.11 4.72
C VAL A 11 25.09 28.75 4.08
N LEU A 12 26.14 28.06 4.55
CA LEU A 12 26.59 26.78 4.00
C LEU A 12 25.65 25.60 4.35
N GLY A 13 24.86 25.73 5.43
CA GLY A 13 23.94 24.68 5.87
C GLY A 13 22.69 24.51 5.01
N CYS A 14 22.22 25.58 4.35
CA CYS A 14 20.92 25.57 3.64
C CYS A 14 20.97 24.88 2.26
N LEU A 15 22.16 24.67 1.68
CA LEU A 15 22.31 24.08 0.34
C LEU A 15 22.16 22.55 0.31
N LEU A 16 22.20 21.88 1.48
CA LEU A 16 22.09 20.41 1.56
C LEU A 16 20.64 19.89 1.53
N LEU A 17 19.64 20.77 1.56
CA LEU A 17 18.23 20.39 1.62
C LEU A 17 17.54 20.39 0.24
N ALA A 18 18.22 20.82 -0.83
CA ALA A 18 17.63 20.98 -2.16
C ALA A 18 17.72 19.73 -3.07
N SER A 19 18.22 18.59 -2.58
CA SER A 19 18.33 17.36 -3.36
C SER A 19 17.44 16.24 -2.82
N CYS A 20 16.12 16.38 -3.00
CA CYS A 20 15.18 15.27 -2.92
C CYS A 20 14.14 15.40 -4.04
N GLY A 21 14.61 15.28 -5.29
CA GLY A 21 13.76 15.09 -6.46
C GLY A 21 13.86 13.64 -6.91
N GLY A 22 13.22 12.73 -6.16
CA GLY A 22 13.13 11.32 -6.52
C GLY A 22 11.98 11.12 -7.51
N ASP A 23 12.31 10.80 -8.76
CA ASP A 23 11.35 10.33 -9.75
C ASP A 23 10.71 9.02 -9.24
N THR A 24 9.47 9.12 -8.77
CA THR A 24 8.72 7.96 -8.30
C THR A 24 7.91 7.41 -9.46
N TYR A 25 8.61 6.71 -10.36
CA TYR A 25 7.97 5.64 -11.13
C TYR A 25 7.53 4.54 -10.16
N VAL A 26 6.44 4.79 -9.43
CA VAL A 26 5.72 3.74 -8.73
C VAL A 26 5.01 2.97 -9.83
N LYS A 27 5.72 2.03 -10.46
CA LYS A 27 5.04 0.87 -11.03
C LYS A 27 4.36 0.20 -9.84
N VAL A 28 3.09 0.52 -9.64
CA VAL A 28 2.17 -0.27 -8.82
C VAL A 28 2.00 -1.59 -9.57
N GLN A 29 3.06 -2.40 -9.62
CA GLN A 29 2.91 -3.84 -9.81
C GLN A 29 2.24 -4.30 -8.53
N GLY A 30 0.93 -4.12 -8.49
CA GLY A 30 0.08 -4.50 -7.38
C GLY A 30 0.34 -5.96 -7.09
N THR A 31 1.08 -6.19 -6.01
CA THR A 31 1.25 -7.50 -5.37
C THR A 31 -0.05 -7.97 -4.69
N THR A 32 -1.20 -7.34 -4.98
CA THR A 32 -2.53 -7.85 -4.68
C THR A 32 -2.90 -8.99 -5.62
N THR A 33 -2.02 -9.97 -5.76
CA THR A 33 -2.41 -11.30 -6.23
C THR A 33 -3.14 -11.95 -5.07
N ILE A 34 -4.43 -11.61 -4.91
CA ILE A 34 -5.28 -12.32 -3.95
C ILE A 34 -5.44 -13.74 -4.49
N SER A 35 -5.02 -14.70 -3.69
CA SER A 35 -5.23 -16.11 -4.01
C SER A 35 -6.71 -16.46 -3.83
N LYS A 36 -7.19 -17.44 -4.61
CA LYS A 36 -8.55 -17.99 -4.40
C LYS A 36 -8.78 -18.45 -2.96
N GLY A 37 -7.75 -18.94 -2.28
CA GLY A 37 -7.84 -19.34 -0.87
C GLY A 37 -8.17 -18.16 0.05
N GLN A 38 -7.54 -16.99 -0.18
CA GLN A 38 -7.86 -15.77 0.56
C GLN A 38 -9.28 -15.29 0.24
N GLU A 39 -9.68 -15.29 -1.03
CA GLU A 39 -11.05 -14.91 -1.42
C GLU A 39 -12.11 -15.79 -0.75
N LEU A 40 -11.87 -17.11 -0.66
CA LEU A 40 -12.77 -18.05 0.01
C LEU A 40 -12.80 -17.87 1.53
N ALA A 41 -11.66 -17.56 2.16
CA ALA A 41 -11.60 -17.31 3.60
C ALA A 41 -12.35 -16.02 3.97
N ASP A 42 -12.17 -14.96 3.17
CA ASP A 42 -12.90 -13.70 3.35
C ASP A 42 -14.40 -13.88 3.13
N LEU A 43 -14.78 -14.68 2.13
CA LEU A 43 -16.18 -15.01 1.86
C LEU A 43 -16.83 -15.79 3.02
N GLN A 44 -16.11 -16.74 3.62
CA GLN A 44 -16.60 -17.46 4.81
C GLN A 44 -16.78 -16.51 5.99
N ARG A 45 -15.81 -15.63 6.23
CA ARG A 45 -15.91 -14.63 7.30
C ARG A 45 -17.13 -13.72 7.11
N ALA A 46 -17.41 -13.28 5.88
CA ALA A 46 -18.58 -12.47 5.59
C ALA A 46 -19.91 -13.20 5.90
N LEU A 47 -19.98 -14.52 5.66
CA LEU A 47 -21.13 -15.33 6.06
C LEU A 47 -21.24 -15.44 7.59
N ASP A 48 -20.12 -15.68 8.26
CA ASP A 48 -20.08 -15.84 9.72
C ASP A 48 -20.43 -14.54 10.45
N GLU A 49 -20.07 -13.39 9.87
CA GLU A 49 -20.45 -12.05 10.34
C GLU A 49 -21.90 -11.67 10.00
N GLY A 50 -22.61 -12.50 9.23
CA GLY A 50 -23.96 -12.23 8.76
C GLY A 50 -24.05 -11.10 7.74
N ALA A 51 -22.93 -10.73 7.11
CA ALA A 51 -22.86 -9.70 6.07
C ALA A 51 -23.47 -10.18 4.74
N ILE A 52 -23.51 -11.50 4.53
CA ILE A 52 -24.18 -12.16 3.40
C ILE A 52 -25.02 -13.34 3.90
N ASP A 53 -25.99 -13.74 3.09
CA ASP A 53 -26.73 -14.98 3.34
C ASP A 53 -26.04 -16.21 2.72
N ARG A 54 -26.58 -17.39 3.03
CA ARG A 54 -26.02 -18.65 2.56
C ARG A 54 -26.14 -18.83 1.04
N GLY A 55 -27.16 -18.26 0.41
CA GLY A 55 -27.35 -18.32 -1.04
C GLY A 55 -26.28 -17.51 -1.77
N ASP A 56 -26.02 -16.29 -1.29
CA ASP A 56 -24.97 -15.42 -1.80
C ASP A 56 -23.58 -16.06 -1.61
N TYR A 57 -23.35 -16.68 -0.45
CA TYR A 57 -22.12 -17.44 -0.19
C TYR A 57 -21.91 -18.53 -1.25
N ASP A 58 -22.91 -19.37 -1.51
CA ASP A 58 -22.79 -20.49 -2.43
C ASP A 58 -22.54 -20.03 -3.88
N LEU A 59 -23.21 -18.95 -4.31
CA LEU A 59 -23.03 -18.35 -5.63
C LEU A 59 -21.62 -17.79 -5.82
N LEU A 60 -21.12 -17.04 -4.83
CA LEU A 60 -19.79 -16.43 -4.88
C LEU A 60 -18.69 -17.48 -4.78
N ARG A 61 -18.85 -18.45 -3.88
CA ARG A 61 -17.92 -19.58 -3.73
C ARG A 61 -17.74 -20.33 -5.04
N LYS A 62 -18.83 -20.60 -5.76
CA LYS A 62 -18.77 -21.24 -7.07
C LYS A 62 -17.99 -20.41 -8.09
N ARG A 63 -18.26 -19.11 -8.18
CA ARG A 63 -17.54 -18.20 -9.11
C ARG A 63 -16.03 -18.17 -8.85
N ILE A 64 -15.62 -18.14 -7.58
CA ILE A 64 -14.19 -18.12 -7.20
C ILE A 64 -13.51 -19.43 -7.63
N LEU A 65 -14.18 -20.57 -7.43
CA LEU A 65 -13.65 -21.89 -7.82
C LEU A 65 -13.57 -22.06 -9.34
N ASP A 66 -14.60 -21.62 -10.07
CA ASP A 66 -14.73 -21.76 -11.53
C ASP A 66 -13.74 -20.89 -12.32
N ARG A 67 -13.16 -19.84 -11.72
CA ARG A 67 -12.14 -18.99 -12.36
C ARG A 67 -10.91 -19.85 -12.74
N PRO A 68 -10.22 -19.65 -13.88
CA PRO A 68 -8.92 -20.27 -14.10
C PRO A 68 -7.85 -19.72 -13.12
N ASN A 69 -6.80 -20.50 -12.83
CA ASN A 69 -5.68 -20.09 -11.98
C ASN A 69 -4.68 -19.24 -12.76
#